data_AF-A0A3L6D5W8-F1
#
_entry.id   AF-A0A3L6D5W8-F1
#
_cell.length_a   1.000
_cell.length_b   1.000
_cell.length_c   1.000
_cell.angle_alpha   90.00
_cell.angle_beta   90.00
_cell.angle_gamma   90.00
#
_symmetry.space_group_name_H-M   'P 1'
#
loop_
_entity.id
_entity.type
_entity.pdbx_description
1 polymer ?
#
loop_
_entity_poly.entity_id
_entity_poly.type
_entity_poly.pdbx_seq_one_letter_code
_entity_poly.pdbx_strand_id
1 'polypeptide(L)'
;MRSMLHQLSIRIKKAQTATKVIARQCLEALVNLHHLRIIHYDLKPENILIKSYSRYEIKVIDLGSSCFLTDSLCLYVQSRSYRAPEVILGLPYDQRIDIWSLGCILFELYTGEVLFPNEPVSVMLAQMIGITDPIDMEMLELGQETQKYFTDDYELFTKNEVRFLFHTCSSIL
;
A
#
# COMPACT_ATOMS: atom_id res chain seq x y z
N MET A 1 29.06 -22.55 17.93
CA MET A 1 28.71 -21.11 17.79
C MET A 1 29.34 -20.44 16.55
N ARG A 2 29.34 -21.05 15.35
CA ARG A 2 29.40 -20.28 14.06
C ARG A 2 28.02 -19.64 13.81
N SER A 3 27.64 -18.89 14.83
CA SER A 3 26.39 -18.95 15.59
C SER A 3 25.25 -18.26 14.86
N MET A 4 24.01 -18.70 15.07
CA MET A 4 22.72 -18.03 14.79
C MET A 4 22.75 -16.70 13.99
N LEU A 5 23.47 -15.67 14.45
CA LEU A 5 23.77 -14.42 13.72
C LEU A 5 24.20 -14.61 12.25
N HIS A 6 25.05 -15.60 11.96
CA HIS A 6 25.48 -15.88 10.57
C HIS A 6 24.30 -16.36 9.71
N GLN A 7 23.50 -17.30 10.23
CA GLN A 7 22.30 -17.80 9.55
C GLN A 7 21.24 -16.70 9.39
N LEU A 8 21.08 -15.85 10.41
CA LEU A 8 20.21 -14.68 10.35
C LEU A 8 20.67 -13.72 9.24
N SER A 9 21.97 -13.43 9.15
CA SER A 9 22.49 -12.57 8.07
C SER A 9 22.27 -13.18 6.68
N ILE A 10 22.38 -14.50 6.54
CA ILE A 10 22.08 -15.20 5.28
C ILE A 10 20.61 -15.07 4.93
N ARG A 11 19.71 -15.25 5.90
CA ARG A 11 18.26 -15.09 5.72
C ARG A 11 17.91 -13.67 5.29
N ILE A 12 18.45 -12.66 5.97
CA ILE A 12 18.26 -11.24 5.63
C ILE A 12 18.75 -10.97 4.20
N LYS A 13 19.96 -11.42 3.85
CA LYS A 13 20.49 -11.23 2.48
C LYS A 13 19.63 -11.94 1.41
N LYS A 14 19.12 -13.14 1.71
CA LYS A 14 18.18 -13.83 0.81
C LYS A 14 16.87 -13.07 0.66
N ALA A 15 16.28 -12.58 1.75
CA ALA A 15 15.05 -11.78 1.71
C ALA A 15 15.25 -10.48 0.91
N GLN A 16 16.36 -9.76 1.13
CA GLN A 16 16.74 -8.57 0.34
C GLN A 16 16.86 -8.88 -1.15
N THR A 17 17.53 -10.00 -1.49
CA THR A 17 17.72 -10.41 -2.88
C THR A 17 16.39 -10.76 -3.53
N ALA A 18 15.56 -11.58 -2.87
CA ALA A 18 14.24 -11.98 -3.35
C ALA A 18 13.35 -10.75 -3.57
N THR A 19 13.29 -9.84 -2.59
CA THR A 19 12.49 -8.61 -2.66
C THR A 19 12.88 -7.76 -3.86
N LYS A 20 14.17 -7.55 -4.10
CA LYS A 20 14.66 -6.78 -5.27
C LYS A 20 14.30 -7.42 -6.60
N VAL A 21 14.46 -8.75 -6.72
CA VAL A 21 14.18 -9.48 -7.97
C VAL A 21 12.69 -9.51 -8.28
N ILE A 22 11.85 -9.69 -7.26
CA ILE A 22 10.38 -9.67 -7.38
C ILE A 22 9.90 -8.25 -7.68
N ALA A 23 10.42 -7.23 -6.99
CA ALA A 23 10.09 -5.82 -7.24
C ALA A 23 10.31 -5.43 -8.70
N ARG A 24 11.48 -5.77 -9.27
CA ARG A 24 11.79 -5.50 -10.67
C ARG A 24 10.75 -6.10 -11.62
N GLN A 25 10.38 -7.36 -11.42
CA GLN A 25 9.41 -8.04 -12.29
C GLN A 25 7.99 -7.47 -12.13
N CYS A 26 7.59 -7.09 -10.91
CA CYS A 26 6.32 -6.42 -10.69
C CYS A 26 6.29 -5.06 -11.37
N LEU A 27 7.35 -4.27 -11.25
CA LEU A 27 7.48 -2.99 -11.94
C LEU A 27 7.45 -3.16 -13.46
N GLU A 28 8.13 -4.17 -14.01
CA GLU A 28 8.06 -4.49 -15.45
C GLU A 28 6.62 -4.82 -15.89
N ALA A 29 5.87 -5.57 -15.10
CA ALA A 29 4.46 -5.85 -15.38
C ALA A 29 3.60 -4.58 -15.32
N LEU A 30 3.76 -3.76 -14.27
CA LEU A 30 3.01 -2.51 -14.09
C LEU A 30 3.33 -1.50 -15.19
N VAL A 31 4.61 -1.35 -15.56
CA VAL A 31 5.03 -0.51 -16.68
C VAL A 31 4.30 -0.91 -17.97
N ASN A 32 4.18 -2.21 -18.26
CA ASN A 32 3.44 -2.66 -19.44
C ASN A 32 1.94 -2.34 -19.35
N LEU A 33 1.30 -2.55 -18.20
CA LEU A 33 -0.12 -2.23 -17.99
C LEU A 33 -0.37 -0.72 -18.12
N HIS A 34 0.45 0.09 -17.48
CA HIS A 34 0.31 1.55 -17.43
C HIS A 34 0.56 2.19 -18.80
N HIS A 35 1.48 1.64 -19.62
CA HIS A 35 1.64 2.05 -21.03
C HIS A 35 0.38 1.80 -21.86
N LEU A 36 -0.39 0.76 -21.54
CA LEU A 36 -1.68 0.45 -22.15
C LEU A 36 -2.85 1.20 -21.49
N ARG A 37 -2.57 2.09 -20.54
CA ARG A 37 -3.55 2.81 -19.71
C ARG A 37 -4.50 1.88 -18.95
N ILE A 38 -3.98 0.74 -18.51
CA ILE A 38 -4.70 -0.23 -17.67
C ILE A 38 -4.24 -0.06 -16.23
N ILE A 39 -5.19 0.05 -15.30
CA ILE A 39 -4.94 -0.01 -13.86
C ILE A 39 -5.27 -1.43 -13.38
N HIS A 40 -4.40 -2.03 -12.58
CA HIS A 40 -4.61 -3.40 -12.09
C HIS A 40 -5.80 -3.48 -11.10
N TYR A 41 -5.95 -2.48 -10.24
CA TYR A 41 -6.99 -2.33 -9.19
C TYR A 41 -6.94 -3.31 -8.02
N ASP A 42 -6.36 -4.50 -8.16
CA ASP A 42 -6.30 -5.46 -7.05
C ASP A 42 -4.92 -6.13 -6.91
N LEU A 43 -3.85 -5.32 -6.95
CA LEU A 43 -2.50 -5.84 -6.76
C LEU A 43 -2.31 -6.20 -5.27
N LYS A 44 -2.01 -7.48 -5.01
CA LYS A 44 -1.80 -8.07 -3.69
C LYS A 44 -0.98 -9.35 -3.81
N PRO A 45 -0.40 -9.90 -2.72
CA PRO A 45 0.43 -11.10 -2.77
C PRO A 45 -0.26 -12.29 -3.45
N GLU A 46 -1.56 -12.47 -3.24
CA GLU A 46 -2.35 -13.54 -3.85
C GLU A 46 -2.40 -13.47 -5.38
N ASN A 47 -2.21 -12.26 -5.93
CA ASN A 47 -2.22 -11.97 -7.37
C ASN A 47 -0.80 -11.90 -7.97
N ILE A 48 0.22 -12.39 -7.26
CA ILE A 48 1.59 -12.56 -7.75
C ILE A 48 1.97 -14.03 -7.70
N LEU A 49 1.92 -14.70 -8.86
CA LEU A 49 2.20 -16.12 -8.95
C LEU A 49 3.70 -16.40 -9.11
N ILE A 50 4.25 -17.28 -8.26
CA ILE A 50 5.64 -17.74 -8.38
C ILE A 50 5.74 -18.83 -9.44
N LYS A 51 6.48 -18.55 -10.51
CA LYS A 51 6.85 -19.53 -11.55
C LYS A 51 8.07 -20.36 -11.13
N SER A 52 9.05 -19.75 -10.46
CA SER A 52 10.25 -20.45 -9.98
C SER A 52 10.74 -19.90 -8.65
N TYR A 53 10.71 -20.72 -7.60
CA TYR A 53 11.19 -20.36 -6.27
C TYR A 53 12.71 -20.15 -6.22
N SER A 54 13.49 -20.93 -6.97
CA SER A 54 14.95 -20.84 -6.97
C SER A 54 15.47 -19.61 -7.70
N ARG A 55 14.73 -19.12 -8.70
CA ARG A 55 15.08 -17.93 -9.49
C ARG A 55 14.27 -16.69 -9.13
N TYR A 56 13.32 -16.81 -8.20
CA TYR A 56 12.34 -15.78 -7.86
C TYR A 56 11.57 -15.25 -9.09
N GLU A 57 11.29 -16.12 -10.07
CA GLU A 57 10.49 -15.74 -11.24
C GLU A 57 9.02 -15.65 -10.88
N ILE A 58 8.36 -14.54 -11.22
CA ILE A 58 6.96 -14.29 -10.91
C ILE A 58 6.15 -13.88 -12.15
N LYS A 59 4.83 -13.91 -12.02
CA LYS A 59 3.88 -13.23 -12.92
C LYS A 59 2.80 -12.55 -12.10
N VAL A 60 2.47 -11.31 -12.46
CA VAL A 60 1.25 -10.64 -12.01
C VAL A 60 0.07 -11.27 -12.75
N ILE A 61 -1.00 -11.59 -12.03
CA ILE A 61 -2.20 -12.27 -12.54
C ILE A 61 -3.47 -11.54 -12.08
N ASP A 62 -4.62 -12.03 -12.53
CA ASP A 62 -5.96 -11.55 -12.14
C ASP A 62 -6.28 -10.11 -12.58
N LEU A 63 -6.41 -9.94 -13.89
CA LEU A 63 -6.91 -8.71 -14.51
C LEU A 63 -8.45 -8.63 -14.51
N GLY A 64 -9.15 -9.50 -13.76
CA GLY A 64 -10.61 -9.55 -13.74
C GLY A 64 -11.25 -8.30 -13.11
N SER A 65 -10.50 -7.61 -12.25
CA SER A 65 -10.89 -6.32 -11.65
C SER A 65 -10.28 -5.11 -12.34
N SER A 66 -9.41 -5.31 -13.33
CA SER A 66 -8.68 -4.22 -13.99
C SER A 66 -9.58 -3.35 -14.85
N CYS A 67 -9.18 -2.10 -15.04
CA CYS A 67 -9.98 -1.08 -15.72
C CYS A 67 -9.08 -0.19 -16.59
N PHE A 68 -9.61 0.30 -17.71
CA PHE A 68 -8.91 1.33 -18.49
C PHE A 68 -9.08 2.68 -17.81
N LEU A 69 -8.03 3.51 -17.84
CA LEU A 69 -8.07 4.88 -17.30
C LEU A 69 -9.15 5.76 -17.98
N THR A 70 -9.61 5.38 -19.18
CA THR A 70 -10.65 6.08 -19.93
C THR A 70 -12.08 5.72 -19.51
N ASP A 71 -12.25 4.65 -18.72
CA ASP A 71 -13.55 4.20 -18.27
C ASP A 71 -14.00 4.97 -17.02
N SER A 72 -15.26 4.83 -16.64
CA SER A 72 -15.77 5.36 -15.38
C SER A 72 -15.08 4.68 -14.20
N LEU A 73 -14.16 5.39 -13.54
CA LEU A 73 -13.40 4.87 -12.41
C LEU A 73 -14.33 4.58 -11.20
N CYS A 74 -14.15 3.43 -10.55
CA CYS A 74 -14.98 2.98 -9.45
C CYS A 74 -14.50 3.56 -8.11
N LEU A 75 -15.40 4.03 -7.24
CA LEU A 75 -15.00 4.60 -5.94
C LEU A 75 -14.48 3.55 -4.94
N TYR A 76 -14.81 2.26 -5.13
CA TYR A 76 -14.40 1.18 -4.23
C TYR A 76 -13.54 0.15 -4.97
N VAL A 77 -12.23 0.40 -4.98
CA VAL A 77 -11.21 -0.45 -5.61
C VAL A 77 -10.16 -0.87 -4.58
N GLN A 78 -9.28 -1.81 -4.95
CA GLN A 78 -8.21 -2.37 -4.12
C GLN A 78 -8.67 -3.17 -2.90
N SER A 79 -7.96 -4.27 -2.64
CA SER A 79 -8.01 -4.94 -1.34
C SER A 79 -7.52 -3.98 -0.24
N ARG A 80 -8.23 -3.91 0.89
CA ARG A 80 -8.08 -2.84 1.91
C ARG A 80 -6.65 -2.65 2.40
N SER A 81 -5.91 -3.72 2.66
CA SER A 81 -4.52 -3.66 3.14
C SER A 81 -3.51 -3.06 2.16
N TYR A 82 -3.89 -2.98 0.88
CA TYR A 82 -3.04 -2.50 -0.21
C TYR A 82 -3.66 -1.27 -0.88
N ARG A 83 -4.69 -0.67 -0.26
CA ARG A 83 -5.46 0.45 -0.81
C ARG A 83 -4.74 1.77 -0.59
N ALA A 84 -4.69 2.59 -1.63
CA ALA A 84 -4.04 3.89 -1.60
C ALA A 84 -4.86 4.94 -0.81
N PRO A 85 -4.21 5.93 -0.16
CA PRO A 85 -4.90 6.96 0.62
C PRO A 85 -5.82 7.81 -0.26
N GLU A 86 -5.44 8.11 -1.50
CA GLU A 86 -6.30 8.85 -2.44
C GLU A 86 -7.60 8.11 -2.76
N VAL A 87 -7.58 6.77 -2.79
CA VAL A 87 -8.79 5.96 -2.95
C VAL A 87 -9.64 6.00 -1.69
N ILE A 88 -9.02 5.96 -0.50
CA ILE A 88 -9.72 6.06 0.79
C ILE A 88 -10.42 7.41 0.96
N LEU A 89 -9.75 8.50 0.55
CA LEU A 89 -10.24 9.87 0.67
C LEU A 89 -11.22 10.25 -0.46
N GLY A 90 -11.45 9.38 -1.44
CA GLY A 90 -12.36 9.66 -2.56
C GLY A 90 -11.83 10.76 -3.50
N LEU A 91 -10.52 10.83 -3.68
CA LEU A 91 -9.87 11.72 -4.63
C LEU A 91 -9.86 11.10 -6.04
N PRO A 92 -9.71 11.92 -7.09
CA PRO A 92 -9.31 11.42 -8.39
C PRO A 92 -7.99 10.67 -8.26
N TYR A 93 -7.93 9.49 -8.88
CA TYR A 93 -6.74 8.64 -8.86
C TYR A 93 -6.40 8.17 -10.27
N ASP A 94 -5.16 7.69 -10.44
CA ASP A 94 -4.68 7.11 -11.69
C ASP A 94 -4.00 5.77 -11.41
N GLN A 95 -3.24 5.26 -12.37
CA GLN A 95 -2.48 4.03 -12.27
C GLN A 95 -1.46 3.96 -11.11
N ARG A 96 -1.14 5.08 -10.45
CA ARG A 96 -0.20 5.12 -9.31
C ARG A 96 -0.73 4.40 -8.08
N ILE A 97 -2.04 4.15 -7.99
CA ILE A 97 -2.59 3.34 -6.90
C ILE A 97 -2.00 1.92 -6.89
N ASP A 98 -1.62 1.38 -8.06
CA ASP A 98 -0.93 0.09 -8.16
C ASP A 98 0.50 0.16 -7.58
N ILE A 99 1.14 1.33 -7.67
CA ILE A 99 2.47 1.58 -7.10
C ILE A 99 2.39 1.61 -5.57
N TRP A 100 1.33 2.20 -5.01
CA TRP A 100 1.05 2.14 -3.57
C TRP A 100 0.89 0.68 -3.12
N SER A 101 0.04 -0.10 -3.80
CA SER A 101 -0.15 -1.52 -3.49
C SER A 101 1.15 -2.30 -3.55
N LEU A 102 2.00 -2.04 -4.56
CA LEU A 102 3.31 -2.67 -4.67
C LEU A 102 4.21 -2.30 -3.48
N GLY A 103 4.20 -1.05 -3.02
CA GLY A 103 4.92 -0.63 -1.82
C GLY A 103 4.57 -1.47 -0.59
N CYS A 104 3.27 -1.66 -0.34
CA CYS A 104 2.77 -2.52 0.74
C CYS A 104 3.24 -3.99 0.57
N ILE A 105 3.15 -4.54 -0.64
CA ILE A 105 3.60 -5.91 -0.94
C ILE A 105 5.11 -6.08 -0.69
N LEU A 106 5.92 -5.10 -1.08
CA LEU A 106 7.37 -5.18 -0.89
C LEU A 106 7.77 -5.10 0.58
N PHE A 107 7.04 -4.32 1.38
CA PHE A 107 7.20 -4.33 2.83
C PHE A 107 6.87 -5.71 3.42
N GLU A 108 5.72 -6.28 3.04
CA GLU A 108 5.29 -7.59 3.53
C GLU A 108 6.24 -8.71 3.11
N LEU A 109 6.72 -8.69 1.87
CA LEU A 109 7.70 -9.65 1.38
C LEU A 109 9.03 -9.56 2.14
N TYR A 110 9.41 -8.36 2.58
CA TYR A 110 10.67 -8.13 3.29
C TYR A 110 10.60 -8.48 4.78
N THR A 111 9.47 -8.15 5.42
CA THR A 111 9.29 -8.25 6.87
C THR A 111 8.54 -9.52 7.29
N GLY A 112 7.69 -10.05 6.42
CA GLY A 112 6.71 -11.10 6.74
C GLY A 112 5.40 -10.57 7.33
N GLU A 113 5.26 -9.25 7.50
CA GLU A 113 4.11 -8.61 8.15
C GLU A 113 3.37 -7.69 7.17
N VAL A 114 2.04 -7.68 7.23
CA VAL A 114 1.21 -6.78 6.41
C VAL A 114 1.41 -5.34 6.86
N LEU A 115 1.79 -4.43 5.95
CA LEU A 115 2.10 -3.04 6.28
C LEU A 115 0.91 -2.30 6.94
N PHE A 116 -0.27 -2.43 6.34
CA PHE A 116 -1.52 -1.87 6.84
C PHE A 116 -2.55 -3.01 6.97
N PRO A 117 -2.66 -3.66 8.14
CA PRO A 117 -3.63 -4.73 8.36
C PRO A 117 -5.07 -4.25 8.13
N ASN A 118 -5.98 -5.19 7.86
CA ASN A 118 -7.40 -4.88 7.61
C ASN A 118 -8.14 -4.47 8.90
N GLU A 119 -7.80 -3.27 9.37
CA GLU A 119 -8.36 -2.58 10.52
C GLU A 119 -9.44 -1.56 10.07
N PRO A 120 -10.18 -0.95 11.01
CA PRO A 120 -11.01 0.21 10.69
C PRO A 120 -10.20 1.26 9.92
N VAL A 121 -10.83 1.88 8.91
CA VAL A 121 -10.13 2.82 7.99
C VAL A 121 -9.41 3.95 8.74
N SER A 122 -9.98 4.45 9.83
CA SER A 122 -9.33 5.45 10.68
C SER A 122 -8.01 4.94 11.29
N VAL A 123 -7.94 3.67 11.70
CA VAL A 123 -6.70 3.07 12.21
C VAL A 123 -5.67 2.91 11.10
N MET A 124 -6.09 2.46 9.91
CA MET A 124 -5.20 2.37 8.74
C MET A 124 -4.65 3.75 8.35
N LEU A 125 -5.48 4.80 8.32
CA LEU A 125 -5.05 6.17 8.04
C LEU A 125 -4.04 6.67 9.09
N ALA A 126 -4.26 6.37 10.37
CA ALA A 126 -3.31 6.69 11.44
C ALA A 126 -1.96 6.00 11.24
N GLN A 127 -1.97 4.72 10.83
CA GLN A 127 -0.75 3.97 10.52
C GLN A 127 -0.03 4.55 9.29
N MET A 128 -0.75 4.92 8.24
CA MET A 128 -0.19 5.56 7.05
C MET A 128 0.53 6.86 7.41
N ILE A 129 -0.12 7.73 8.16
CA ILE A 129 0.45 9.00 8.66
C ILE A 129 1.68 8.75 9.54
N GLY A 130 1.64 7.72 10.39
CA GLY A 130 2.75 7.41 11.29
C GLY A 130 3.99 6.82 10.62
N ILE A 131 3.85 6.19 9.44
CA ILE A 131 4.94 5.51 8.73
C ILE A 131 5.50 6.36 7.59
N THR A 132 4.64 7.08 6.88
CA THR A 132 5.03 7.93 5.75
C THR A 132 5.27 9.34 6.25
N ASP A 133 4.36 10.25 5.95
CA ASP A 133 4.29 11.63 6.42
C ASP A 133 2.80 11.97 6.63
N PRO A 134 2.47 13.12 7.26
CA PRO A 134 1.09 13.61 7.27
C PRO A 134 0.50 13.67 5.86
N ILE A 135 -0.79 13.34 5.73
CA ILE A 135 -1.50 13.48 4.46
C ILE A 135 -1.50 14.96 4.08
N ASP A 136 -1.13 15.25 2.83
CA ASP A 136 -1.11 16.61 2.31
C ASP A 136 -2.45 17.30 2.50
N MET A 137 -2.43 18.56 2.96
CA MET A 137 -3.64 19.34 3.24
C MET A 137 -4.57 19.44 2.02
N GLU A 138 -3.99 19.56 0.82
CA GLU A 138 -4.75 19.58 -0.44
C GLU A 138 -5.55 18.28 -0.65
N MET A 139 -4.98 17.12 -0.28
CA MET A 139 -5.70 15.84 -0.37
C MET A 139 -6.89 15.81 0.61
N LEU A 140 -6.72 16.37 1.81
CA LEU A 140 -7.79 16.43 2.80
C LEU A 140 -8.90 17.41 2.37
N GLU A 141 -8.53 18.57 1.84
CA GLU A 141 -9.47 19.59 1.33
C GLU A 141 -10.29 19.07 0.13
N LEU A 142 -9.66 18.37 -0.81
CA LEU A 142 -10.31 17.90 -2.03
C LEU A 142 -10.99 16.53 -1.88
N GLY A 143 -10.66 15.77 -0.83
CA GLY A 143 -11.16 14.42 -0.61
C GLY A 143 -12.65 14.41 -0.32
N GLN A 144 -13.43 13.76 -1.19
CA GLN A 144 -14.90 13.64 -1.03
C GLN A 144 -15.29 12.89 0.23
N GLU A 145 -14.38 12.04 0.74
CA GLU A 145 -14.61 11.18 1.89
C GLU A 145 -13.83 11.60 3.14
N THR A 146 -13.09 12.72 3.08
CA THR A 146 -12.27 13.23 4.20
C THR A 146 -13.10 13.36 5.49
N GLN A 147 -14.29 13.96 5.39
CA GLN A 147 -15.18 14.22 6.54
C GLN A 147 -15.73 12.93 7.21
N LYS A 148 -15.51 11.75 6.62
CA LYS A 148 -15.80 10.48 7.30
C LYS A 148 -14.78 10.15 8.38
N TYR A 149 -13.58 10.69 8.28
CA TYR A 149 -12.41 10.29 9.07
C TYR A 149 -11.71 11.46 9.77
N PHE A 150 -11.83 12.68 9.24
CA PHE A 150 -11.17 13.89 9.75
C PHE A 150 -12.19 14.95 10.16
N THR A 151 -11.89 15.67 11.24
CA THR A 151 -12.67 16.84 11.69
C THR A 151 -12.50 18.01 10.73
N ASP A 152 -13.25 19.10 10.96
CA ASP A 152 -13.08 20.37 10.23
C ASP A 152 -11.68 20.97 10.40
N ASP A 153 -11.00 20.67 11.52
CA ASP A 153 -9.61 21.05 11.79
C ASP A 153 -8.59 20.01 11.27
N TYR A 154 -9.03 19.05 10.45
CA TYR A 154 -8.23 17.97 9.88
C TYR A 154 -7.56 17.04 10.90
N GLU A 155 -8.19 16.88 12.07
CA GLU A 155 -7.77 15.89 13.05
C GLU A 155 -8.46 14.55 12.79
N LEU A 156 -7.68 13.47 12.75
CA LEU A 156 -8.20 12.13 12.55
C LEU A 156 -9.00 11.67 13.77
N PHE A 157 -10.25 11.23 13.57
CA PHE A 157 -11.14 10.74 14.62
C PHE A 157 -11.75 9.39 14.28
N THR A 158 -12.28 8.70 15.30
CA THR A 158 -13.06 7.46 15.11
C THR A 158 -14.49 7.69 15.57
N LYS A 159 -15.50 7.34 14.74
CA LYS A 159 -16.92 7.61 15.04
C LYS A 159 -17.46 6.87 16.28
N ASN A 160 -16.74 5.87 16.79
CA ASN A 160 -17.18 5.03 17.93
C ASN A 160 -16.35 5.21 19.21
N GLU A 161 -15.23 5.93 19.17
CA GLU A 161 -14.48 6.36 20.35
C GLU A 161 -13.94 7.76 20.08
N VAL A 162 -14.36 8.75 20.87
CA VAL A 162 -13.71 10.07 20.89
C VAL A 162 -12.31 9.90 21.49
N ARG A 163 -11.39 9.40 20.67
CA ARG A 163 -9.95 9.37 20.91
C ARG A 163 -9.31 10.11 19.76
N PHE A 164 -8.89 11.34 20.03
CA PHE A 164 -7.96 12.06 19.19
C PHE A 164 -6.65 11.28 19.19
N LEU A 165 -6.27 10.71 18.04
CA LEU A 165 -5.02 9.94 17.92
C LEU A 165 -3.78 10.84 17.89
N PHE A 166 -3.97 12.16 17.79
CA PHE A 166 -2.89 13.12 17.60
C PHE A 166 -3.04 14.35 18.49
N HIS A 167 -2.95 14.18 19.81
CA HIS A 167 -2.45 15.28 20.64
C HIS A 167 -0.93 15.10 20.86
N THR A 168 -0.19 15.98 20.18
CA THR A 168 1.21 16.39 20.43
C THR A 168 2.30 15.35 20.22
N CYS A 169 2.83 15.26 18.99
CA CYS A 169 4.26 14.99 18.79
C CYS A 169 4.98 16.33 18.59
N SER A 170 5.14 17.07 19.69
CA SER A 170 5.93 18.30 19.72
C SER A 170 6.63 18.41 21.06
N SER A 171 7.45 17.42 21.43
CA SER A 171 8.37 17.47 22.59
C SER A 171 9.35 16.29 22.59
N ILE A 172 10.13 16.07 21.52
CA ILE A 172 11.44 15.39 21.61
C ILE A 172 12.40 16.06 20.62
N LEU A 173 12.99 17.17 21.05
CA LEU A 173 14.36 17.60 20.75
C LEU A 173 14.95 18.18 22.03
#